data_AF-A0A914FD40-F1
#
_entry.id   AF-A0A914FD40-F1
#
_cell.length_a   1.000
_cell.length_b   1.000
_cell.length_c   1.000
_cell.angle_alpha   90.00
_cell.angle_beta   90.00
_cell.angle_gamma   90.00
#
_symmetry.space_group_name_H-M   'P 1'
#
loop_
_entity.id
_entity.type
_entity.pdbx_description
1 polymer ?
#
loop_
_entity_poly.entity_id
_entity_poly.type
_entity_poly.pdbx_seq_one_letter_code
_entity_poly.pdbx_strand_id
1 'polypeptide(L)'
;MPNPINKKIFLVVHDDRGIANAKTFKAEMEAKTAKHKKIKQEIFESESPEQKPSSSSFKFENLQFCETEGASQALTEYSNAKNRFEKECQKWHSLIVATSKRMFKANSGPLGAVRIIPEYDKSDAVSIANYFVLVEKLCDEYFDCNAVHTISPCSEYSHSTDISASRALSEPRDISARTKIDWSGRFFITSFAFKRIWCRIVGLYMDWTSHIPELRELTIADQIRLVIDRCVPCIDILLGYRKIVRKANNFYREILAQQIKTQLNTSSMDQILNRMGDVMKFLSVIETAKNLEDDGFSVMTLFNIADMQGELPYEIHIRKGFNS
;
A
#
# COMPACT_ATOMS: atom_id res chain seq x y z
N MET A 1 31.77 3.11 29.12
CA MET A 1 30.91 2.68 27.99
C MET A 1 29.50 3.21 28.23
N PRO A 2 28.96 4.15 27.43
CA PRO A 2 27.63 4.67 27.69
C PRO A 2 26.56 3.71 27.16
N ASN A 3 25.55 3.51 27.99
CA ASN A 3 24.38 2.64 27.81
C ASN A 3 23.57 3.05 26.57
N PRO A 4 23.13 2.14 25.67
CA PRO A 4 22.30 2.52 24.54
C PRO A 4 20.91 2.93 25.03
N ILE A 5 20.58 4.20 24.82
CA ILE A 5 19.26 4.77 25.08
C ILE A 5 18.25 4.02 24.19
N ASN A 6 17.42 3.18 24.80
CA ASN A 6 16.23 2.59 24.19
C ASN A 6 15.23 3.71 23.84
N LYS A 7 15.43 4.40 22.73
CA LYS A 7 14.45 5.35 22.17
C LYS A 7 13.34 4.54 21.52
N LYS A 8 12.17 4.50 22.17
CA LYS A 8 10.93 3.99 21.57
C LYS A 8 10.50 4.95 20.46
N ILE A 9 10.42 4.46 19.23
CA ILE A 9 9.84 5.19 18.11
C ILE A 9 8.32 4.98 18.20
N PHE A 10 7.56 6.07 18.33
CA PHE A 10 6.11 6.02 18.45
C PHE A 10 5.48 6.08 17.05
N LEU A 11 5.20 4.91 16.48
CA LEU A 11 4.19 4.79 15.41
C LEU A 11 2.84 4.54 16.09
N VAL A 12 1.91 5.48 15.92
CA VAL A 12 0.59 5.46 16.57
C VAL A 12 -0.28 4.39 15.92
N VAL A 13 -0.51 3.28 16.64
CA VAL A 13 -1.63 2.37 16.39
C VAL A 13 -2.41 2.21 17.70
N HIS A 14 -3.74 2.36 17.60
CA HIS A 14 -4.66 2.54 18.71
C HIS A 14 -4.83 1.29 19.58
N ASP A 15 -4.37 1.35 20.83
CA ASP A 15 -5.00 0.68 21.99
C ASP A 15 -5.63 1.74 22.93
N ASP A 16 -6.31 1.35 24.01
CA ASP A 16 -7.00 2.29 24.92
C ASP A 16 -6.06 3.32 25.59
N ARG A 17 -4.76 3.02 25.74
CA ARG A 17 -3.75 4.00 26.18
C ARG A 17 -3.33 4.90 25.02
N GLY A 18 -3.30 4.37 23.81
CA GLY A 18 -3.21 5.12 22.56
C GLY A 18 -4.42 6.05 22.33
N ILE A 19 -5.62 5.69 22.78
CA ILE A 19 -6.81 6.57 22.76
C ILE A 19 -6.66 7.71 23.76
N ALA A 20 -6.14 7.44 24.97
CA ALA A 20 -5.85 8.50 25.94
C ALA A 20 -4.79 9.48 25.41
N ASN A 21 -3.70 8.97 24.84
CA ASN A 21 -2.66 9.79 24.22
C ASN A 21 -3.13 10.49 22.95
N ALA A 22 -4.00 9.87 22.16
CA ALA A 22 -4.62 10.49 20.98
C ALA A 22 -5.65 11.55 21.37
N LYS A 23 -6.36 11.41 22.50
CA LYS A 23 -7.22 12.46 23.05
C LYS A 23 -6.39 13.66 23.51
N THR A 24 -5.27 13.42 24.19
CA THR A 24 -4.35 14.50 24.58
C THR A 24 -3.71 15.17 23.36
N PHE A 25 -3.25 14.39 22.37
CA PHE A 25 -2.69 14.92 21.12
C PHE A 25 -3.74 15.64 20.27
N LYS A 26 -4.97 15.13 20.19
CA LYS A 26 -6.10 15.78 19.53
C LYS A 26 -6.46 17.11 20.23
N ALA A 27 -6.49 17.13 21.56
CA ALA A 27 -6.71 18.35 22.32
C ALA A 27 -5.58 19.38 22.10
N GLU A 28 -4.33 18.94 21.99
CA GLU A 28 -3.19 19.80 21.68
C GLU A 28 -3.26 20.36 20.24
N MET A 29 -3.68 19.53 19.27
CA MET A 29 -3.88 19.94 17.88
C MET A 29 -5.09 20.86 17.72
N GLU A 30 -6.18 20.62 18.45
CA GLU A 30 -7.35 21.51 18.51
C GLU A 30 -6.99 22.85 19.15
N ALA A 31 -6.18 22.86 20.21
CA ALA A 31 -5.67 24.08 20.82
C ALA A 31 -4.74 24.86 19.87
N LYS A 32 -3.84 24.19 19.14
CA LYS A 32 -3.01 24.81 18.10
C LYS A 32 -3.84 25.34 16.95
N THR A 33 -4.87 24.62 16.52
CA THR A 33 -5.80 25.04 15.45
C THR A 33 -6.68 26.22 15.89
N ALA A 34 -7.14 26.24 17.14
CA ALA A 34 -7.89 27.36 17.72
C ALA A 34 -7.00 28.61 17.84
N LYS A 35 -5.75 28.46 18.27
CA LYS A 35 -4.76 29.55 18.27
C LYS A 35 -4.51 30.08 16.86
N HIS A 36 -4.40 29.19 15.87
CA HIS A 36 -4.19 29.59 14.48
C HIS A 36 -5.43 30.24 13.85
N LYS A 37 -6.64 29.80 14.20
CA LYS A 37 -7.90 30.46 13.83
C LYS A 37 -8.01 31.84 14.46
N LYS A 38 -7.62 32.00 15.73
CA LYS A 38 -7.61 33.30 16.41
C LYS A 38 -6.64 34.27 15.73
N ILE A 39 -5.43 33.81 15.39
CA ILE A 39 -4.46 34.61 14.62
C ILE A 39 -5.01 34.96 13.23
N LYS A 40 -5.64 34.02 12.52
CA LYS A 40 -6.27 34.29 11.22
C LYS A 40 -7.45 35.24 11.33
N GLN A 41 -8.21 35.20 12.41
CA GLN A 41 -9.34 36.09 12.65
C GLN A 41 -8.87 37.50 13.04
N GLU A 42 -7.81 37.62 13.84
CA GLU A 42 -7.15 38.90 14.13
C GLU A 42 -6.53 39.52 12.86
N ILE A 43 -6.02 38.69 11.94
CA ILE A 43 -5.54 39.12 10.60
C ILE A 43 -6.73 39.50 9.70
N PHE A 44 -7.83 38.74 9.70
CA PHE A 44 -8.99 38.99 8.85
C PHE A 44 -9.84 40.19 9.32
N GLU A 45 -9.86 40.48 10.63
CA GLU A 45 -10.49 41.67 11.20
C GLU A 45 -9.65 42.94 10.97
N SER A 46 -8.41 42.80 10.48
CA SER A 46 -7.58 43.90 10.00
C SER A 46 -7.78 44.23 8.51
N GLU A 47 -8.60 43.46 7.80
CA GLU A 47 -8.94 43.69 6.38
C GLU A 47 -10.43 44.02 6.22
N SER A 48 -10.72 45.14 5.55
CA SER A 48 -12.06 45.74 5.42
C SER A 48 -13.02 44.88 4.58
N PRO A 49 -14.32 44.78 4.92
CA PRO A 49 -15.21 43.78 4.31
C PRO A 49 -15.97 44.31 3.09
N GLU A 50 -15.71 43.73 1.92
CA GLU A 50 -16.68 43.72 0.80
C GLU A 50 -17.03 42.29 0.35
N GLN A 51 -18.32 41.99 0.55
CA GLN A 51 -19.20 41.03 -0.17
C GLN A 51 -18.89 39.51 -0.15
N LYS A 52 -19.81 38.76 0.49
CA LYS A 52 -20.02 37.30 0.32
C LYS A 52 -21.35 37.02 -0.39
N PRO A 53 -21.43 36.09 -1.35
CA PRO A 53 -22.71 35.53 -1.82
C PRO A 53 -23.11 34.25 -1.06
N SER A 54 -24.41 34.01 -1.05
CA SER A 54 -25.19 33.01 -0.31
C SER A 54 -24.99 31.56 -0.79
N SER A 55 -24.83 30.62 0.15
CA SER A 55 -24.80 29.17 -0.09
C SER A 55 -26.20 28.56 -0.09
N SER A 56 -26.57 27.85 -1.17
CA SER A 56 -27.76 27.00 -1.26
C SER A 56 -27.45 25.58 -0.73
N SER A 57 -28.34 25.07 0.12
CA SER A 57 -28.29 23.70 0.64
C SER A 57 -29.00 22.73 -0.30
N PHE A 58 -28.29 21.72 -0.82
CA PHE A 58 -28.90 20.58 -1.52
C PHE A 58 -29.43 19.57 -0.49
N LYS A 59 -30.74 19.26 -0.56
CA LYS A 59 -31.38 18.13 0.14
C LYS A 59 -31.50 16.96 -0.84
N PHE A 60 -31.05 15.77 -0.42
CA PHE A 60 -31.37 14.51 -1.08
C PHE A 60 -32.73 14.02 -0.60
N GLU A 61 -33.75 14.07 -1.46
CA GLU A 61 -35.03 13.39 -1.24
C GLU A 61 -35.16 12.21 -2.20
N ASN A 62 -35.39 11.03 -1.61
CA ASN A 62 -36.11 9.85 -2.11
C ASN A 62 -35.92 9.47 -3.59
N LEU A 63 -34.89 8.66 -3.86
CA LEU A 63 -34.80 7.81 -5.05
C LEU A 63 -35.59 6.51 -4.80
N GLN A 64 -36.82 6.47 -5.31
CA GLN A 64 -37.64 5.28 -5.36
C GLN A 64 -37.13 4.39 -6.51
N PHE A 65 -36.51 3.26 -6.20
CA PHE A 65 -36.00 2.32 -7.20
C PHE A 65 -37.16 1.61 -7.91
N CYS A 66 -37.33 1.86 -9.21
CA CYS A 66 -38.13 1.00 -10.09
C CYS A 66 -37.38 -0.32 -10.29
N GLU A 67 -37.91 -1.41 -9.74
CA GLU A 67 -37.48 -2.77 -10.08
C GLU A 67 -37.85 -3.06 -11.54
N THR A 68 -36.89 -2.87 -12.44
CA THR A 68 -37.01 -3.27 -13.84
C THR A 68 -36.42 -4.68 -14.01
N GLU A 69 -36.97 -5.49 -14.92
CA GLU A 69 -36.49 -6.85 -15.22
C GLU A 69 -34.99 -6.92 -15.53
N GLY A 70 -34.40 -5.83 -16.05
CA GLY A 70 -32.95 -5.71 -16.27
C GLY A 70 -32.11 -5.75 -14.99
N ALA A 71 -32.65 -5.33 -13.84
CA ALA A 71 -31.95 -5.41 -12.56
C ALA A 71 -31.77 -6.86 -12.09
N SER A 72 -32.77 -7.72 -12.36
CA SER A 72 -32.73 -9.14 -12.02
C SER A 72 -31.66 -9.87 -12.86
N GLN A 73 -31.65 -9.64 -14.18
CA GLN A 73 -30.65 -10.23 -15.08
C GLN A 73 -29.22 -9.78 -14.73
N ALA A 74 -29.02 -8.49 -14.45
CA ALA A 74 -27.73 -7.96 -14.01
C ALA A 74 -27.30 -8.52 -12.64
N LEU A 75 -28.24 -8.90 -11.76
CA LEU A 75 -27.95 -9.57 -10.49
C LEU A 75 -27.46 -11.00 -10.72
N THR A 76 -28.11 -11.73 -11.62
CA THR A 76 -27.75 -13.11 -11.99
C THR A 76 -26.39 -13.17 -12.68
N GLU A 77 -26.13 -12.29 -13.65
CA GLU A 77 -24.83 -12.21 -14.34
C GLU A 77 -23.69 -11.90 -13.36
N TYR A 78 -23.94 -11.01 -12.40
CA TYR A 78 -22.99 -10.71 -11.34
C TYR A 78 -22.73 -11.90 -10.41
N SER A 79 -23.78 -12.57 -9.96
CA SER A 79 -23.65 -13.77 -9.12
C SER A 79 -22.81 -14.84 -9.83
N ASN A 80 -23.05 -15.04 -11.13
CA ASN A 80 -22.27 -15.95 -11.96
C ASN A 80 -20.82 -15.50 -12.14
N ALA A 81 -20.56 -14.21 -12.38
CA ALA A 81 -19.22 -13.65 -12.48
C ALA A 81 -18.43 -13.79 -11.15
N LYS A 82 -19.08 -13.48 -10.03
CA LYS A 82 -18.53 -13.65 -8.67
C LYS A 82 -18.18 -15.11 -8.40
N ASN A 83 -19.10 -16.03 -8.67
CA ASN A 83 -18.87 -17.47 -8.47
C ASN A 83 -17.72 -18.01 -9.35
N ARG A 84 -17.61 -17.52 -10.60
CA ARG A 84 -16.46 -17.86 -11.47
C ARG A 84 -15.15 -17.34 -10.89
N PHE A 85 -15.12 -16.08 -10.45
CA PHE A 85 -13.95 -15.48 -9.83
C PHE A 85 -13.53 -16.21 -8.53
N GLU A 86 -14.49 -16.57 -7.67
CA GLU A 86 -14.21 -17.29 -6.42
C GLU A 86 -13.67 -18.70 -6.67
N LYS A 87 -14.24 -19.43 -7.65
CA LYS A 87 -13.73 -20.75 -8.07
C LYS A 87 -12.32 -20.67 -8.63
N GLU A 88 -12.04 -19.70 -9.51
CA GLU A 88 -10.69 -19.48 -10.02
C GLU A 88 -9.74 -19.11 -8.87
N CYS A 89 -10.13 -18.19 -7.97
CA CYS A 89 -9.34 -17.86 -6.79
C CYS A 89 -8.99 -19.08 -5.92
N GLN A 90 -9.94 -19.99 -5.68
CA GLN A 90 -9.70 -21.22 -4.90
C GLN A 90 -8.76 -22.19 -5.61
N LYS A 91 -8.94 -22.34 -6.93
CA LYS A 91 -8.05 -23.15 -7.78
C LYS A 91 -6.62 -22.58 -7.75
N TRP A 92 -6.47 -21.27 -7.89
CA TRP A 92 -5.17 -20.60 -7.80
C TRP A 92 -4.56 -20.67 -6.42
N HIS A 93 -5.34 -20.49 -5.35
CA HIS A 93 -4.83 -20.67 -3.98
C HIS A 93 -4.29 -22.10 -3.78
N SER A 94 -5.02 -23.10 -4.25
CA SER A 94 -4.57 -24.51 -4.20
C SER A 94 -3.28 -24.72 -4.99
N LEU A 95 -3.16 -24.10 -6.17
CA LEU A 95 -1.94 -24.15 -6.98
C LEU A 95 -0.78 -23.40 -6.32
N ILE A 96 -1.00 -22.21 -5.76
CA ILE A 96 0.00 -21.44 -5.04
C ILE A 96 0.52 -22.24 -3.86
N VAL A 97 -0.37 -22.84 -3.04
CA VAL A 97 0.00 -23.71 -1.92
C VAL A 97 0.76 -24.95 -2.40
N ALA A 98 0.35 -25.57 -3.50
CA ALA A 98 1.05 -26.73 -4.07
C ALA A 98 2.43 -26.36 -4.64
N THR A 99 2.55 -25.19 -5.26
CA THR A 99 3.76 -24.73 -5.94
C THR A 99 4.76 -24.17 -4.94
N SER A 100 4.30 -23.43 -3.92
CA SER A 100 5.13 -22.99 -2.80
C SER A 100 5.77 -24.17 -2.07
N LYS A 101 5.05 -25.28 -1.89
CA LYS A 101 5.65 -26.54 -1.38
C LYS A 101 6.72 -27.15 -2.30
N ARG A 102 6.63 -26.97 -3.63
CA ARG A 102 7.61 -27.47 -4.60
C ARG A 102 8.82 -26.54 -4.78
N MET A 103 8.68 -25.25 -4.53
CA MET A 103 9.75 -24.26 -4.69
C MET A 103 10.68 -24.14 -3.48
N PHE A 104 10.42 -24.91 -2.42
CA PHE A 104 11.33 -25.00 -1.28
C PHE A 104 12.71 -25.50 -1.74
N LYS A 105 13.68 -24.57 -1.73
CA LYS A 105 15.15 -24.70 -1.81
C LYS A 105 15.89 -24.28 -3.10
N ALA A 106 15.25 -23.98 -4.24
CA ALA A 106 16.02 -23.85 -5.49
C ALA A 106 16.30 -22.41 -6.00
N ASN A 107 15.41 -21.43 -5.77
CA ASN A 107 15.54 -20.11 -6.42
C ASN A 107 15.61 -18.94 -5.42
N SER A 108 16.77 -18.28 -5.41
CA SER A 108 16.98 -16.99 -4.72
C SER A 108 16.29 -15.82 -5.44
N GLY A 109 16.09 -15.96 -6.76
CA GLY A 109 15.51 -14.93 -7.62
C GLY A 109 14.07 -14.54 -7.29
N PRO A 110 13.53 -13.54 -8.00
CA PRO A 110 12.26 -12.91 -7.69
C PRO A 110 11.09 -13.83 -8.09
N LEU A 111 9.96 -13.72 -7.38
CA LEU A 111 8.81 -14.61 -7.62
C LEU A 111 8.25 -14.51 -9.03
N GLY A 112 8.32 -13.33 -9.66
CA GLY A 112 7.87 -13.10 -11.03
C GLY A 112 8.67 -13.85 -12.09
N ALA A 113 9.92 -14.21 -11.80
CA ALA A 113 10.75 -14.99 -12.72
C ALA A 113 10.24 -16.42 -12.90
N VAL A 114 9.52 -16.97 -11.92
CA VAL A 114 8.98 -18.33 -11.98
C VAL A 114 7.77 -18.45 -12.90
N ARG A 115 7.07 -17.34 -13.18
CA ARG A 115 5.90 -17.29 -14.07
C ARG A 115 4.78 -18.29 -13.69
N ILE A 116 4.51 -18.41 -12.39
CA ILE A 116 3.45 -19.30 -11.87
C ILE A 116 2.06 -18.78 -12.23
N ILE A 117 1.89 -17.46 -12.25
CA ILE A 117 0.62 -16.80 -12.54
C ILE A 117 0.51 -16.68 -14.06
N PRO A 118 -0.60 -17.11 -14.68
CA PRO A 118 -0.81 -16.99 -16.12
C PRO A 118 -0.76 -15.56 -16.58
N GLU A 119 -0.41 -15.37 -17.85
CA GLU A 119 -0.54 -14.08 -18.50
C GLU A 119 -2.00 -13.65 -18.55
N TYR A 120 -2.23 -12.35 -18.39
CA TYR A 120 -3.54 -11.73 -18.53
C TYR A 120 -3.81 -11.31 -19.97
N ASP A 121 -5.08 -11.18 -20.31
CA ASP A 121 -5.50 -10.53 -21.53
C ASP A 121 -5.36 -9.01 -21.35
N LYS A 122 -4.46 -8.38 -22.13
CA LYS A 122 -4.19 -6.94 -22.10
C LYS A 122 -5.41 -6.09 -22.51
N SER A 123 -6.39 -6.69 -23.20
CA SER A 123 -7.61 -6.01 -23.63
C SER A 123 -8.77 -6.13 -22.64
N ASP A 124 -8.67 -7.03 -21.65
CA ASP A 124 -9.70 -7.25 -20.63
C ASP A 124 -9.27 -6.70 -19.26
N ALA A 125 -9.89 -5.59 -18.86
CA ALA A 125 -9.65 -4.96 -17.56
C ALA A 125 -9.89 -5.91 -16.37
N VAL A 126 -10.83 -6.85 -16.48
CA VAL A 126 -11.10 -7.84 -15.42
C VAL A 126 -9.98 -8.86 -15.35
N SER A 127 -9.46 -9.32 -16.49
CA SER A 127 -8.29 -10.19 -16.57
C SER A 127 -7.05 -9.54 -15.93
N ILE A 128 -6.78 -8.26 -16.26
CA ILE A 128 -5.69 -7.47 -15.66
C ILE A 128 -5.85 -7.37 -14.14
N ALA A 129 -7.05 -7.01 -13.66
CA ALA A 129 -7.31 -6.89 -12.22
C ALA A 129 -7.12 -8.24 -11.49
N ASN A 130 -7.63 -9.32 -12.07
CA ASN A 130 -7.49 -10.67 -11.53
C ASN A 130 -6.02 -11.08 -11.43
N TYR A 131 -5.22 -10.77 -12.45
CA TYR A 131 -3.78 -11.04 -12.43
C TYR A 131 -3.09 -10.40 -11.23
N PHE A 132 -3.28 -9.09 -11.03
CA PHE A 132 -2.62 -8.40 -9.91
C PHE A 132 -3.11 -8.85 -8.55
N VAL A 133 -4.39 -9.26 -8.43
CA VAL A 133 -4.90 -9.91 -7.20
C VAL A 133 -4.21 -11.24 -6.93
N LEU A 134 -3.94 -12.04 -7.97
CA LEU A 134 -3.20 -13.30 -7.84
C LEU A 134 -1.73 -13.05 -7.48
N VAL A 135 -1.10 -12.03 -8.07
CA VAL A 135 0.28 -11.61 -7.74
C VAL A 135 0.39 -11.23 -6.28
N GLU A 136 -0.53 -10.39 -5.81
CA GLU A 136 -0.57 -9.94 -4.42
C GLU A 136 -0.73 -11.13 -3.46
N LYS A 137 -1.65 -12.07 -3.75
CA LYS A 137 -1.83 -13.28 -2.95
C LYS A 137 -0.58 -14.17 -2.94
N LEU A 138 0.05 -14.36 -4.09
CA LEU A 138 1.28 -15.14 -4.19
C LEU A 138 2.39 -14.55 -3.32
N CYS A 139 2.63 -13.24 -3.41
CA CYS A 139 3.69 -12.57 -2.65
C CYS A 139 3.46 -12.65 -1.12
N ASP A 140 2.20 -12.64 -0.69
CA ASP A 140 1.80 -12.75 0.71
C ASP A 140 1.88 -14.19 1.27
N GLU A 141 1.40 -15.16 0.50
CA GLU A 141 1.28 -16.55 0.92
C GLU A 141 2.57 -17.34 0.70
N TYR A 142 3.46 -16.86 -0.17
CA TYR A 142 4.75 -17.46 -0.37
C TYR A 142 5.74 -17.04 0.73
N PHE A 143 6.15 -18.00 1.55
CA PHE A 143 7.17 -17.81 2.56
C PHE A 143 8.13 -19.01 2.61
N ASP A 144 9.41 -18.71 2.86
CA ASP A 144 10.51 -19.64 3.04
C ASP A 144 10.49 -20.27 4.44
N CYS A 145 9.95 -19.57 5.43
CA CYS A 145 9.81 -20.08 6.78
C CYS A 145 8.54 -19.55 7.45
N ASN A 146 7.97 -20.36 8.36
CA ASN A 146 6.76 -20.03 9.12
C ASN A 146 6.97 -18.94 10.17
N ALA A 147 8.18 -18.41 10.28
CA ALA A 147 8.54 -17.48 11.32
C ALA A 147 7.87 -16.11 11.07
N VAL A 148 7.38 -15.46 12.13
CA VAL A 148 6.68 -14.16 12.03
C VAL A 148 7.68 -13.00 12.13
N HIS A 149 7.72 -12.16 11.08
CA HIS A 149 8.67 -11.05 10.91
C HIS A 149 8.73 -10.02 12.06
N THR A 150 7.68 -9.91 12.88
CA THR A 150 7.56 -8.93 13.98
C THR A 150 8.06 -9.42 15.34
N ILE A 151 8.02 -10.73 15.61
CA ILE A 151 8.18 -11.28 16.98
C ILE A 151 9.22 -12.38 17.03
N SER A 152 9.40 -13.16 15.96
CA SER A 152 10.24 -14.34 16.03
C SER A 152 11.74 -13.94 16.12
N PRO A 153 12.48 -14.42 17.14
CA PRO A 153 13.91 -14.15 17.30
C PRO A 153 14.78 -15.07 16.44
N CYS A 154 14.22 -15.71 15.39
CA CYS A 154 14.92 -16.76 14.65
C CYS A 154 16.29 -16.29 14.13
N SER A 155 17.35 -17.00 14.49
CA SER A 155 18.71 -16.76 13.97
C SER A 155 18.82 -16.98 12.46
N GLU A 156 17.78 -17.50 11.81
CA GLU A 156 17.69 -17.75 10.37
C GLU A 156 17.16 -16.55 9.56
N TYR A 157 16.84 -15.41 10.21
CA TYR A 157 16.41 -14.19 9.53
C TYR A 157 17.59 -13.42 8.96
N SER A 158 18.02 -13.74 7.73
CA SER A 158 18.81 -12.77 6.97
C SER A 158 17.93 -11.56 6.64
N HIS A 159 18.43 -10.37 6.98
CA HIS A 159 17.92 -9.12 6.48
C HIS A 159 19.07 -8.15 6.35
N SER A 160 19.16 -7.46 5.21
CA SER A 160 20.25 -6.54 4.92
C SER A 160 19.70 -5.25 4.32
N THR A 161 20.20 -4.13 4.85
CA THR A 161 20.07 -2.81 4.26
C THR A 161 21.25 -2.49 3.33
N ASP A 162 22.33 -3.29 3.39
CA ASP A 162 23.57 -3.05 2.67
C ASP A 162 23.64 -3.88 1.38
N ILE A 163 22.76 -3.53 0.45
CA ILE A 163 22.64 -4.11 -0.89
C ILE A 163 22.22 -3.01 -1.86
N SER A 164 22.63 -3.09 -3.11
CA SER A 164 22.18 -2.15 -4.13
C SER A 164 20.73 -2.42 -4.56
N ALA A 165 20.03 -1.40 -5.07
CA ALA A 165 18.70 -1.57 -5.64
C ALA A 165 18.69 -2.52 -6.85
N SER A 166 19.76 -2.51 -7.66
CA SER A 166 19.94 -3.47 -8.76
C SER A 166 19.89 -4.91 -8.25
N ARG A 167 20.64 -5.19 -7.16
CA ARG A 167 20.70 -6.52 -6.56
C ARG A 167 19.39 -6.86 -5.86
N ALA A 168 18.78 -5.91 -5.17
CA ALA A 168 17.48 -6.06 -4.53
C ALA A 168 16.38 -6.45 -5.55
N LEU A 169 16.42 -5.90 -6.76
CA LEU A 169 15.48 -6.22 -7.84
C LEU A 169 15.73 -7.61 -8.44
N SER A 170 16.99 -7.99 -8.64
CA SER A 170 17.35 -9.30 -9.21
C SER A 170 17.28 -10.45 -8.21
N GLU A 171 17.51 -10.18 -6.93
CA GLU A 171 17.60 -11.18 -5.86
C GLU A 171 16.92 -10.64 -4.58
N PRO A 172 15.58 -10.51 -4.53
CA PRO A 172 14.87 -9.92 -3.39
C PRO A 172 15.15 -10.62 -2.04
N ARG A 173 15.55 -11.90 -2.06
CA ARG A 173 15.92 -12.65 -0.86
C ARG A 173 17.15 -12.10 -0.15
N ASP A 174 18.03 -11.38 -0.85
CA ASP A 174 19.20 -10.77 -0.25
C ASP A 174 18.82 -9.59 0.67
N ILE A 175 17.65 -8.98 0.44
CA ILE A 175 17.07 -7.96 1.33
C ILE A 175 16.56 -8.62 2.61
N SER A 176 15.74 -9.66 2.45
CA SER A 176 15.18 -10.43 3.56
C SER A 176 14.62 -11.76 3.10
N ALA A 177 14.72 -12.79 3.94
CA ALA A 177 13.98 -14.04 3.74
C ALA A 177 12.46 -13.79 3.60
N ARG A 178 11.78 -14.55 2.74
CA ARG A 178 10.34 -14.41 2.56
C ARG A 178 9.65 -15.02 3.77
N THR A 179 9.19 -14.18 4.68
CA THR A 179 8.52 -14.64 5.89
C THR A 179 7.10 -14.12 5.94
N LYS A 180 6.27 -14.73 6.80
CA LYS A 180 4.87 -14.33 6.90
C LYS A 180 4.77 -12.92 7.48
N ILE A 181 4.11 -12.03 6.73
CA ILE A 181 3.84 -10.66 7.17
C ILE A 181 2.57 -10.68 8.02
N ASP A 182 2.73 -10.49 9.33
CA ASP A 182 1.65 -10.14 10.23
C ASP A 182 1.20 -8.70 10.00
N TRP A 183 0.18 -8.55 9.14
CA TRP A 183 -0.41 -7.26 8.89
C TRP A 183 -1.23 -6.73 10.08
N SER A 184 -1.48 -7.50 11.16
CA SER A 184 -2.57 -7.22 12.12
C SER A 184 -2.38 -5.99 13.00
N GLY A 185 -1.17 -5.40 13.01
CA GLY A 185 -0.91 -4.10 13.62
C GLY A 185 -1.10 -4.05 15.14
N ARG A 186 -0.96 -5.19 15.82
CA ARG A 186 -1.29 -5.31 17.26
C ARG A 186 -0.17 -4.84 18.20
N PHE A 187 0.97 -4.40 17.68
CA PHE A 187 2.16 -4.17 18.47
C PHE A 187 2.86 -2.86 18.09
N PHE A 188 3.40 -2.18 19.10
CA PHE A 188 4.36 -1.10 18.87
C PHE A 188 5.64 -1.70 18.29
N ILE A 189 6.11 -1.10 17.19
CA ILE A 189 7.34 -1.53 16.53
C ILE A 189 8.53 -1.00 17.34
N THR A 190 9.39 -1.91 17.81
CA THR A 190 10.67 -1.51 18.40
C THR A 190 11.63 -1.05 17.31
N SER A 191 12.62 -0.22 17.64
CA SER A 191 13.67 0.15 16.70
C SER A 191 14.36 -1.08 16.09
N PHE A 192 14.57 -2.14 16.87
CA PHE A 192 15.12 -3.40 16.38
C PHE A 192 14.20 -4.14 15.39
N ALA A 193 12.88 -4.16 15.64
CA ALA A 193 11.92 -4.78 14.72
C ALA A 193 11.70 -3.96 13.46
N PHE A 194 11.94 -2.65 13.51
CA PHE A 194 11.71 -1.74 12.39
C PHE A 194 12.51 -2.11 11.15
N LYS A 195 13.84 -2.27 11.27
CA LYS A 195 14.71 -2.67 10.14
C LYS A 195 14.21 -3.94 9.48
N ARG A 196 13.85 -4.94 10.28
CA ARG A 196 13.32 -6.23 9.79
C ARG A 196 12.02 -6.07 9.03
N ILE A 197 11.08 -5.28 9.57
CA ILE A 197 9.79 -5.03 8.94
C ILE A 197 10.00 -4.27 7.62
N TRP A 198 10.83 -3.23 7.64
CA TRP A 198 11.18 -2.48 6.43
C TRP A 198 11.80 -3.37 5.37
N CYS A 199 12.83 -4.15 5.70
CA CYS A 199 13.49 -5.07 4.76
C CYS A 199 12.48 -6.07 4.18
N ARG A 200 11.57 -6.60 5.01
CA ARG A 200 10.57 -7.57 4.56
C ARG A 200 9.53 -6.94 3.63
N ILE A 201 9.08 -5.72 3.90
CA ILE A 201 8.12 -4.98 3.07
C ILE A 201 8.76 -4.57 1.75
N VAL A 202 10.01 -4.08 1.77
CA VAL A 202 10.75 -3.76 0.54
C VAL A 202 10.99 -5.01 -0.29
N GLY A 203 11.37 -6.14 0.33
CA GLY A 203 11.49 -7.41 -0.37
C GLY A 203 10.18 -7.90 -0.99
N LEU A 204 9.04 -7.71 -0.30
CA LEU A 204 7.71 -7.98 -0.85
C LEU A 204 7.44 -7.12 -2.09
N TYR A 205 7.79 -5.83 -2.04
CA TYR A 205 7.64 -4.91 -3.16
C TYR A 205 8.53 -5.30 -4.35
N MET A 206 9.78 -5.71 -4.12
CA MET A 206 10.66 -6.20 -5.20
C MET A 206 10.13 -7.48 -5.83
N ASP A 207 9.61 -8.42 -5.03
CA ASP A 207 8.92 -9.60 -5.56
C ASP A 207 7.69 -9.21 -6.39
N TRP A 208 6.87 -8.28 -5.90
CA TRP A 208 5.67 -7.82 -6.61
C TRP A 208 6.00 -7.13 -7.94
N THR A 209 6.98 -6.22 -7.96
CA THR A 209 7.38 -5.49 -9.18
C THR A 209 7.92 -6.43 -10.27
N SER A 210 8.56 -7.54 -9.88
CA SER A 210 9.04 -8.54 -10.83
C SER A 210 7.94 -9.20 -11.67
N HIS A 211 6.67 -9.09 -11.24
CA HIS A 211 5.50 -9.57 -11.97
C HIS A 211 4.97 -8.56 -12.98
N ILE A 212 5.42 -7.31 -13.01
CA ILE A 212 4.97 -6.31 -13.99
C ILE A 212 5.63 -6.62 -15.35
N PRO A 213 4.88 -7.06 -16.38
CA PRO A 213 5.47 -7.42 -17.66
C PRO A 213 6.15 -6.23 -18.33
N GLU A 214 5.52 -5.05 -18.28
CA GLU A 214 5.99 -3.83 -18.93
C GLU A 214 7.32 -3.35 -18.33
N LEU A 215 7.58 -3.62 -17.05
CA LEU A 215 8.85 -3.29 -16.40
C LEU A 215 10.02 -4.03 -17.05
N ARG A 216 9.80 -5.27 -17.52
CA ARG A 216 10.84 -6.11 -18.15
C ARG A 216 11.26 -5.61 -19.53
N GLU A 217 10.44 -4.77 -20.16
CA GLU A 217 10.71 -4.20 -21.49
C GLU A 217 11.70 -3.02 -21.40
N LEU A 218 11.94 -2.49 -20.20
CA LEU A 218 12.81 -1.35 -19.97
C LEU A 218 14.27 -1.74 -19.76
N THR A 219 15.18 -0.78 -19.91
CA THR A 219 16.59 -0.97 -19.54
C THR A 219 16.72 -1.18 -18.03
N ILE A 220 17.76 -1.88 -17.57
CA ILE A 220 17.98 -2.12 -16.13
C ILE A 220 18.08 -0.78 -15.36
N ALA A 221 18.69 0.25 -15.95
CA ALA A 221 18.79 1.57 -15.32
C ALA A 221 17.40 2.21 -15.13
N ASP A 222 16.54 2.14 -16.15
CA ASP A 222 15.17 2.68 -16.08
C ASP A 222 14.29 1.87 -15.14
N GLN A 223 14.46 0.54 -15.10
CA GLN A 223 13.78 -0.33 -14.14
C GLN A 223 14.12 0.09 -12.71
N ILE A 224 15.41 0.21 -12.40
CA ILE A 224 15.89 0.61 -11.06
C ILE A 224 15.33 1.98 -10.69
N ARG A 225 15.41 2.96 -11.60
CA ARG A 225 14.90 4.32 -11.37
C ARG A 225 13.40 4.30 -11.04
N LEU A 226 12.60 3.63 -11.85
CA LEU A 226 11.15 3.56 -11.65
C LEU A 226 10.77 2.82 -10.36
N VAL A 227 11.42 1.69 -10.08
CA VAL A 227 11.19 0.89 -8.88
C VAL A 227 11.57 1.68 -7.62
N ILE A 228 12.71 2.37 -7.61
CA ILE A 228 13.11 3.24 -6.50
C ILE A 228 12.12 4.39 -6.29
N ASP A 229 11.78 5.11 -7.37
CA ASP A 229 10.92 6.30 -7.31
C ASP A 229 9.51 5.96 -6.84
N ARG A 230 9.03 4.76 -7.14
CA ARG A 230 7.68 4.27 -6.80
C ARG A 230 7.61 3.37 -5.57
N CYS A 231 8.75 3.04 -4.95
CA CYS A 231 8.80 2.13 -3.80
C CYS A 231 7.90 2.60 -2.64
N VAL A 232 8.13 3.80 -2.11
CA VAL A 232 7.36 4.33 -0.96
C VAL A 232 5.87 4.50 -1.27
N PRO A 233 5.45 5.16 -2.37
CA PRO A 233 4.03 5.29 -2.71
C PRO A 233 3.31 3.94 -2.84
N CYS A 234 3.95 2.94 -3.46
CA CYS A 234 3.37 1.62 -3.61
C CYS A 234 3.25 0.89 -2.27
N ILE A 235 4.26 1.01 -1.40
CA ILE A 235 4.21 0.47 -0.04
C ILE A 235 3.10 1.13 0.78
N ASP A 236 2.92 2.45 0.68
CA ASP A 236 1.87 3.18 1.39
C ASP A 236 0.48 2.77 0.95
N ILE A 237 0.28 2.63 -0.37
CA ILE A 237 -0.96 2.12 -0.93
C ILE A 237 -1.22 0.71 -0.41
N LEU A 238 -0.22 -0.17 -0.40
CA LEU A 238 -0.35 -1.52 0.11
C LEU A 238 -0.75 -1.51 1.60
N LEU A 239 -0.03 -0.76 2.44
CA LEU A 239 -0.31 -0.65 3.87
C LEU A 239 -1.71 -0.06 4.13
N GLY A 240 -2.07 1.00 3.40
CA GLY A 240 -3.38 1.65 3.45
C GLY A 240 -4.50 0.70 3.03
N TYR A 241 -4.35 0.03 1.89
CA TYR A 241 -5.27 -0.98 1.40
C TYR A 241 -5.46 -2.10 2.43
N ARG A 242 -4.39 -2.66 2.98
CA ARG A 242 -4.49 -3.73 4.00
C ARG A 242 -5.16 -3.26 5.29
N LYS A 243 -4.99 -2.00 5.68
CA LYS A 243 -5.70 -1.39 6.80
C LYS A 243 -7.20 -1.23 6.50
N ILE A 244 -7.55 -0.77 5.29
CA ILE A 244 -8.93 -0.53 4.87
C ILE A 244 -9.68 -1.84 4.62
N VAL A 245 -9.10 -2.77 3.84
CA VAL A 245 -9.65 -4.09 3.51
C VAL A 245 -9.88 -4.92 4.76
N ARG A 246 -9.04 -4.82 5.79
CA ARG A 246 -9.36 -5.45 7.08
C ARG A 246 -10.60 -4.90 7.75
N LYS A 247 -10.85 -3.59 7.64
CA LYS A 247 -12.06 -2.96 8.14
C LYS A 247 -13.26 -3.16 7.22
N ALA A 248 -13.03 -3.44 5.94
CA ALA A 248 -14.04 -3.26 4.90
C ALA A 248 -14.11 -4.42 3.87
N ASN A 249 -13.54 -5.59 4.17
CA ASN A 249 -13.45 -6.75 3.26
C ASN A 249 -14.80 -7.20 2.70
N ASN A 250 -15.90 -6.91 3.39
CA ASN A 250 -17.25 -7.16 2.89
C ASN A 250 -17.80 -5.98 2.08
N PHE A 251 -17.53 -4.75 2.52
CA PHE A 251 -18.06 -3.51 1.93
C PHE A 251 -17.38 -3.11 0.61
N TYR A 252 -16.06 -3.20 0.51
CA TYR A 252 -15.35 -2.85 -0.73
C TYR A 252 -15.54 -3.89 -1.84
N ARG A 253 -15.73 -5.16 -1.49
CA ARG A 253 -16.09 -6.19 -2.46
C ARG A 253 -17.43 -5.88 -3.11
N GLU A 254 -18.39 -5.39 -2.34
CA GLU A 254 -19.69 -4.95 -2.85
C GLU A 254 -19.59 -3.66 -3.67
N ILE A 255 -18.81 -2.66 -3.23
CA ILE A 255 -18.65 -1.40 -3.98
C ILE A 255 -17.85 -1.58 -5.27
N LEU A 256 -16.74 -2.33 -5.27
CA LEU A 256 -15.98 -2.61 -6.49
C LEU A 256 -16.82 -3.43 -7.48
N ALA A 257 -17.58 -4.41 -6.98
CA ALA A 257 -18.57 -5.13 -7.78
C ALA A 257 -19.65 -4.21 -8.36
N GLN A 258 -20.13 -3.24 -7.58
CA GLN A 258 -21.13 -2.26 -7.98
C GLN A 258 -20.56 -1.23 -8.97
N GLN A 259 -19.28 -0.88 -8.85
CA GLN A 259 -18.52 -0.07 -9.80
C GLN A 259 -18.25 -0.80 -11.11
N ILE A 260 -17.94 -2.09 -11.08
CA ILE A 260 -17.83 -2.93 -12.27
C ILE A 260 -19.20 -3.07 -12.96
N LYS A 261 -20.29 -3.21 -12.19
CA LYS A 261 -21.67 -3.16 -12.72
C LYS A 261 -22.02 -1.84 -13.39
N THR A 262 -21.59 -0.71 -12.83
CA THR A 262 -21.82 0.62 -13.42
C THR A 262 -20.88 0.91 -14.59
N GLN A 263 -19.75 0.19 -14.72
CA GLN A 263 -18.88 0.25 -15.90
C GLN A 263 -19.40 -0.54 -17.10
N LEU A 264 -20.19 -1.60 -16.87
CA LEU A 264 -20.83 -2.38 -17.94
C LEU A 264 -21.98 -1.62 -18.62
N ASN A 265 -22.54 -0.60 -17.97
CA ASN A 265 -23.49 0.32 -18.57
C ASN A 265 -22.79 1.64 -18.87
N THR A 266 -22.35 1.82 -20.12
CA THR A 266 -21.84 3.07 -20.74
C THR A 266 -21.84 4.29 -19.82
N SER A 267 -20.81 4.43 -18.98
CA SER A 267 -20.66 5.61 -18.11
C SER A 267 -20.50 6.84 -18.99
N SER A 268 -21.20 7.94 -18.69
CA SER A 268 -21.01 9.18 -19.44
C SER A 268 -19.57 9.68 -19.27
N MET A 269 -19.04 10.37 -20.28
CA MET A 269 -17.69 10.95 -20.22
C MET A 269 -17.47 11.79 -18.95
N ASP A 270 -18.49 12.50 -18.48
CA ASP A 270 -18.44 13.28 -17.24
C ASP A 270 -18.20 12.42 -15.99
N GLN A 271 -18.82 11.23 -15.91
CA GLN A 271 -18.59 10.30 -14.80
C GLN A 271 -17.18 9.73 -14.83
N ILE A 272 -16.65 9.45 -16.03
CA ILE A 272 -15.26 9.00 -16.21
C ILE A 272 -14.29 10.11 -15.76
N LEU A 273 -14.51 11.34 -16.22
CA LEU A 273 -13.68 12.49 -15.86
C LEU A 273 -13.71 12.78 -14.36
N ASN A 274 -14.88 12.71 -13.72
CA ASN A 274 -14.99 12.88 -12.27
C ASN A 274 -14.22 11.80 -11.50
N ARG A 275 -14.33 10.53 -11.92
CA ARG A 275 -13.57 9.43 -11.31
C ARG A 275 -12.07 9.58 -11.51
N MET A 276 -11.62 9.97 -12.71
CA MET A 276 -10.22 10.28 -12.96
C MET A 276 -9.76 11.43 -12.06
N GLY A 277 -10.57 12.49 -11.91
CA GLY A 277 -10.31 13.58 -10.99
C GLY A 277 -10.11 13.11 -9.55
N ASP A 278 -10.95 12.20 -9.06
CA ASP A 278 -10.84 11.67 -7.70
C ASP A 278 -9.62 10.76 -7.52
N VAL A 279 -9.29 9.93 -8.51
CA VAL A 279 -8.04 9.13 -8.51
C VAL A 279 -6.82 10.05 -8.50
N MET A 280 -6.81 11.12 -9.30
CA MET A 280 -5.70 12.08 -9.34
C MET A 280 -5.55 12.83 -8.01
N LYS A 281 -6.65 13.22 -7.35
CA LYS A 281 -6.59 13.78 -5.99
C LYS A 281 -5.99 12.79 -5.00
N PHE A 282 -6.39 11.52 -5.06
CA PHE A 282 -5.83 10.48 -4.20
C PHE A 282 -4.33 10.28 -4.44
N LEU A 283 -3.88 10.24 -5.69
CA LEU A 283 -2.46 10.17 -6.05
C LEU A 283 -1.67 11.36 -5.52
N SER A 284 -2.23 12.58 -5.57
CA SER A 284 -1.59 13.77 -5.02
C SER A 284 -1.42 13.69 -3.49
N VAL A 285 -2.42 13.13 -2.79
CA VAL A 285 -2.32 12.87 -1.34
C VAL A 285 -1.24 11.85 -1.04
N ILE A 286 -1.14 10.78 -1.83
CA ILE A 286 -0.08 9.77 -1.69
C ILE A 286 1.30 10.38 -1.92
N GLU A 287 1.47 11.24 -2.93
CA GLU A 287 2.76 11.88 -3.18
C GLU A 287 3.18 12.79 -2.01
N THR A 288 2.21 13.47 -1.40
CA THR A 288 2.46 14.29 -0.20
C THR A 288 2.86 13.42 1.00
N ALA A 289 2.17 12.29 1.20
CA ALA A 289 2.48 11.33 2.26
C ALA A 289 3.88 10.71 2.06
N LYS A 290 4.18 10.28 0.84
CA LYS A 290 5.50 9.81 0.42
C LYS A 290 6.59 10.81 0.79
N ASN A 291 6.45 12.09 0.44
CA ASN A 291 7.48 13.08 0.74
C ASN A 291 7.74 13.20 2.25
N LEU A 292 6.67 13.21 3.06
CA LEU A 292 6.79 13.25 4.51
C LEU A 292 7.48 11.99 5.07
N GLU A 293 7.17 10.81 4.53
CA GLU A 293 7.81 9.57 4.92
C GLU A 293 9.27 9.50 4.49
N ASP A 294 9.58 9.88 3.25
CA ASP A 294 10.94 9.92 2.71
C ASP A 294 11.85 10.83 3.53
N ASP A 295 11.36 11.98 4.01
CA ASP A 295 12.10 12.85 4.94
C ASP A 295 12.43 12.12 6.26
N GLY A 296 11.44 11.42 6.83
CA GLY A 296 11.61 10.61 8.03
C GLY A 296 12.63 9.49 7.84
N PHE A 297 12.49 8.71 6.77
CA PHE A 297 13.42 7.63 6.41
C PHE A 297 14.82 8.14 6.08
N SER A 298 14.94 9.31 5.46
CA SER A 298 16.23 9.95 5.19
C SER A 298 16.96 10.28 6.48
N VAL A 299 16.28 10.87 7.46
CA VAL A 299 16.84 11.11 8.80
C VAL A 299 17.24 9.79 9.46
N MET A 300 16.37 8.77 9.40
CA MET A 300 16.69 7.47 9.97
C MET A 300 17.93 6.84 9.34
N THR A 301 18.07 6.95 8.03
CA THR A 301 19.20 6.41 7.27
C THR A 301 20.50 7.19 7.55
N LEU A 302 20.46 8.52 7.50
CA LEU A 302 21.62 9.39 7.72
C LEU A 302 22.20 9.29 9.14
N PHE A 303 21.34 9.19 10.15
CA PHE A 303 21.76 9.12 11.55
C PHE A 303 21.78 7.69 12.10
N ASN A 304 21.65 6.68 11.22
CA ASN A 304 21.57 5.26 11.56
C ASN A 304 20.57 4.95 12.70
N ILE A 305 19.40 5.61 12.69
CA ILE A 305 18.32 5.32 13.63
C ILE A 305 17.71 3.98 13.25
N ALA A 306 17.52 3.12 14.24
CA ALA A 306 16.97 1.76 14.04
C ALA A 306 17.81 0.89 13.10
N ASP A 307 19.12 1.14 13.01
CA ASP A 307 20.05 0.38 12.17
C ASP A 307 19.70 0.42 10.66
N MET A 308 19.12 1.55 10.23
CA MET A 308 18.66 1.79 8.86
C MET A 308 19.77 2.30 7.91
N GLN A 309 21.00 2.45 8.39
CA GLN A 309 22.12 2.76 7.49
C GLN A 309 22.37 1.56 6.55
N GLY A 310 22.55 1.85 5.27
CA GLY A 310 22.87 0.87 4.24
C GLY A 310 22.67 1.45 2.83
N GLU A 311 23.22 0.76 1.84
CA GLU A 311 23.10 1.15 0.43
C GLU A 311 21.63 1.24 -0.03
N LEU A 312 20.78 0.25 0.27
CA LEU A 312 19.41 0.21 -0.24
C LEU A 312 18.53 1.35 0.31
N PRO A 313 18.45 1.59 1.64
CA PRO A 313 17.72 2.74 2.16
C PRO A 313 18.26 4.07 1.63
N TYR A 314 19.57 4.18 1.42
CA TYR A 314 20.18 5.38 0.85
C TYR A 314 19.71 5.61 -0.60
N GLU A 315 19.71 4.57 -1.44
CA GLU A 315 19.23 4.67 -2.82
C GLU A 315 17.73 4.96 -2.88
N ILE A 316 16.93 4.38 -1.97
CA ILE A 316 15.47 4.58 -1.95
C ILE A 316 15.09 5.95 -1.41
N HIS A 317 15.71 6.42 -0.32
CA HIS A 317 15.21 7.59 0.42
C HIS A 317 16.05 8.85 0.21
N ILE A 318 17.35 8.73 -0.06
CA ILE A 318 18.28 9.88 -0.11
C ILE A 318 18.71 10.23 -1.54
N ARG A 319 19.03 9.23 -2.38
CA ARG A 319 19.64 9.44 -3.70
C ARG A 319 18.68 9.99 -4.77
N LYS A 320 17.41 10.21 -4.43
CA LYS A 320 16.37 10.76 -5.32
C LYS A 320 16.74 12.20 -5.74
N GLY A 321 17.43 12.35 -6.87
CA GLY A 321 17.68 13.67 -7.47
C GLY A 321 19.04 13.92 -8.12
N PHE A 322 20.01 13.01 -8.02
CA PHE A 322 21.36 13.27 -8.57
C PHE A 322 21.58 12.84 -10.03
N ASN A 323 20.58 12.23 -10.67
CA ASN A 323 20.67 11.72 -12.06
C ASN A 323 19.61 12.33 -13.00
N SER A 324 19.14 13.56 -12.71
CA SER A 324 18.30 14.34 -13.64
C SER A 324 19.15 15.27 -14.50
#